data_AF-A0AAN4YRL5-F1
#
_entry.id   AF-A0AAN4YRL5-F1
#
_cell.length_a   1.000
_cell.length_b   1.000
_cell.length_c   1.000
_cell.angle_alpha   90.00
_cell.angle_beta   90.00
_cell.angle_gamma   90.00
#
_symmetry.space_group_name_H-M   'P 1'
#
loop_
_entity.id
_entity.type
_entity.pdbx_description
1 polymer ?
#
loop_
_entity_poly.entity_id
_entity_poly.type
_entity_poly.pdbx_seq_one_letter_code
_entity_poly.pdbx_strand_id
1 'polypeptide(L)'
;MALPLPEVQSAVDCASFNHTVLPFLSQLITLPERLQVAAVAKDVDSLKDIYLSTNPFVTALGFSLALAQWHFHCAKHEYQKTARIPDQYKGQFTPEDLERGFTVSGLWSLSRHPNFLAEQAIWLTLYLWNCYRTESYAQWTGVGVLVLLLIFQGSTRLTESISSSKYPEYSEYQARVGRFIPRFSAKPKYKAKAKKKAKKTEKVEQSEEEEGKKHQ
;
A
#
# COMPACT_ATOMS: atom_id res chain seq x y z
N MET A 1 8.44 -26.31 17.82
CA MET A 1 7.35 -25.79 16.96
C MET A 1 7.99 -25.32 15.67
N ALA A 2 7.63 -25.91 14.53
CA ALA A 2 8.11 -25.42 13.25
C ALA A 2 7.53 -24.02 13.04
N LEU A 3 8.38 -23.02 12.79
CA LEU A 3 7.91 -21.73 12.29
C LEU A 3 7.21 -22.03 10.95
N PRO A 4 5.89 -21.79 10.83
CA PRO A 4 5.21 -21.98 9.56
C PRO A 4 5.70 -20.83 8.68
N LEU A 5 6.80 -21.04 7.98
CA LEU A 5 7.25 -20.12 6.95
C LEU A 5 6.33 -20.33 5.74
N PRO A 6 5.89 -19.26 5.07
CA PRO A 6 5.10 -19.42 3.86
C PRO A 6 5.93 -20.17 2.83
N GLU A 7 5.27 -21.03 2.03
CA GLU A 7 5.92 -21.82 0.99
C GLU A 7 6.17 -20.93 -0.23
N VAL A 8 7.15 -20.04 -0.11
CA VAL A 8 7.46 -19.02 -1.12
C VAL A 8 8.57 -19.53 -2.03
N GLN A 9 8.27 -19.73 -3.31
CA GLN A 9 9.22 -20.33 -4.26
C GLN A 9 10.12 -19.30 -4.96
N SER A 10 9.82 -18.01 -4.87
CA SER A 10 10.63 -16.93 -5.43
C SER A 10 10.59 -15.64 -4.61
N ALA A 11 11.61 -14.78 -4.77
CA ALA A 11 11.64 -13.46 -4.12
C ALA A 11 10.45 -12.57 -4.54
N VAL A 12 9.92 -12.78 -5.74
CA VAL A 12 8.75 -12.03 -6.25
C VAL A 12 7.48 -12.50 -5.54
N ASP A 13 7.35 -13.79 -5.23
CA ASP A 13 6.19 -14.32 -4.51
C ASP A 13 6.12 -13.76 -3.07
N CYS A 14 7.26 -13.38 -2.48
CA CYS A 14 7.29 -12.70 -1.18
C CYS A 14 6.51 -11.38 -1.20
N ALA A 15 6.39 -10.72 -2.36
CA ALA A 15 5.61 -9.49 -2.53
C ALA A 15 4.09 -9.74 -2.62
N SER A 16 3.65 -10.98 -2.83
CA SER A 16 2.24 -11.31 -2.96
C SER A 16 1.58 -11.43 -1.60
N PHE A 17 0.52 -10.65 -1.38
CA PHE A 17 -0.28 -10.73 -0.16
C PHE A 17 -0.88 -12.13 0.05
N ASN A 18 -1.33 -12.78 -1.02
CA ASN A 18 -1.98 -14.09 -0.95
C ASN A 18 -1.02 -15.21 -0.53
N HIS A 19 0.25 -15.12 -0.93
CA HIS A 19 1.24 -16.14 -0.60
C HIS A 19 1.94 -15.85 0.72
N THR A 20 2.15 -14.58 1.04
CA THR A 20 2.99 -14.18 2.20
C THR A 20 2.18 -13.88 3.44
N VAL A 21 0.99 -13.26 3.32
CA VAL A 21 0.25 -12.72 4.47
C VAL A 21 -1.02 -13.51 4.76
N LEU A 22 -1.76 -13.88 3.71
CA LEU A 22 -3.04 -14.59 3.85
C LEU A 22 -2.97 -15.86 4.70
N PRO A 23 -1.91 -16.70 4.62
CA PRO A 23 -1.80 -17.91 5.46
C PRO A 23 -1.81 -17.61 6.97
N PHE A 24 -1.41 -16.40 7.37
CA PHE A 24 -1.29 -15.99 8.76
C PHE A 24 -2.48 -15.12 9.22
N LEU A 25 -3.51 -14.93 8.40
CA LEU A 25 -4.62 -14.03 8.73
C LEU A 25 -5.37 -14.46 10.01
N SER A 26 -5.42 -15.76 10.30
CA SER A 26 -6.00 -16.29 11.55
C SER A 26 -5.28 -15.79 12.81
N GLN A 27 -3.97 -15.52 12.72
CA GLN A 27 -3.19 -14.95 13.83
C GLN A 27 -3.68 -13.55 14.19
N LEU A 28 -4.10 -12.76 13.19
CA LEU A 28 -4.64 -11.41 13.41
C LEU A 28 -6.07 -11.47 13.96
N ILE A 29 -6.93 -12.35 13.42
CA ILE A 29 -8.34 -12.45 13.84
C ILE A 29 -8.47 -12.92 15.28
N THR A 30 -7.63 -13.86 15.71
CA THR A 30 -7.65 -14.41 17.08
C THR A 30 -6.92 -13.53 18.10
N LEU A 31 -6.13 -12.54 17.64
CA LEU A 31 -5.31 -11.70 18.49
C LEU A 31 -6.08 -10.94 19.58
N PRO A 32 -7.22 -10.28 19.32
CA PRO A 32 -7.92 -9.50 20.34
C PRO A 32 -8.37 -10.35 21.53
N GLU A 33 -8.91 -11.53 21.26
CA GLU A 33 -9.36 -12.48 22.28
C GLU A 33 -8.18 -12.99 23.11
N ARG A 34 -7.10 -13.43 22.45
CA ARG A 34 -5.89 -13.93 23.12
C ARG A 34 -5.23 -12.84 23.98
N LEU A 35 -5.16 -11.62 23.46
CA LEU A 35 -4.59 -10.48 24.16
C LEU A 35 -5.42 -10.10 25.38
N GLN A 36 -6.75 -10.11 25.27
CA GLN A 36 -7.64 -9.83 26.40
C GLN A 36 -7.45 -10.84 27.53
N VAL A 37 -7.37 -12.13 27.22
CA VAL A 37 -7.14 -13.19 28.22
C VAL A 37 -5.80 -13.01 28.92
N ALA A 38 -4.72 -12.80 28.16
CA ALA A 38 -3.38 -12.61 28.72
C ALA A 38 -3.26 -11.31 29.55
N ALA A 39 -3.94 -10.24 29.13
CA ALA A 39 -3.95 -8.97 29.85
C ALA A 39 -4.66 -9.08 31.21
N VAL A 40 -5.80 -9.77 31.26
CA VAL A 40 -6.54 -10.01 32.53
C VAL A 40 -5.74 -10.90 33.48
N ALA A 41 -5.07 -11.93 32.95
CA ALA A 41 -4.26 -12.84 33.74
C ALA A 41 -2.93 -12.24 34.23
N LYS A 42 -2.50 -11.09 33.68
CA LYS A 42 -1.14 -10.52 33.85
C LYS A 42 -0.02 -11.55 33.63
N ASP A 43 -0.27 -12.55 32.79
CA ASP A 43 0.65 -13.66 32.56
C ASP A 43 1.67 -13.33 31.47
N VAL A 44 2.94 -13.29 31.85
CA VAL A 44 4.06 -12.96 30.97
C VAL A 44 4.35 -14.08 29.97
N ASP A 45 4.11 -15.33 30.35
CA ASP A 45 4.37 -16.47 29.47
C ASP A 45 3.34 -16.54 28.33
N SER A 46 2.06 -16.32 28.64
CA SER A 46 1.00 -16.15 27.63
C SER A 46 1.29 -14.98 26.68
N LEU A 47 1.78 -13.85 27.21
CA LEU A 47 2.16 -12.69 26.39
C LEU A 47 3.33 -13.01 25.43
N LYS A 48 4.32 -13.78 25.90
CA LYS A 48 5.43 -14.26 25.08
C LYS A 48 4.96 -15.20 23.97
N ASP A 49 4.03 -16.11 24.28
CA ASP A 49 3.44 -17.00 23.28
C ASP A 49 2.63 -16.24 22.21
N ILE A 50 1.84 -15.25 22.62
CA ILE A 50 1.12 -14.36 21.69
C ILE A 50 2.10 -13.62 20.79
N TYR A 51 3.19 -13.08 21.33
CA TYR A 51 4.23 -12.43 20.54
C TYR A 51 4.84 -13.40 19.52
N LEU A 52 5.30 -14.57 19.96
CA LEU A 52 5.94 -15.56 19.07
C LEU A 52 5.00 -16.08 17.99
N SER A 53 3.71 -16.24 18.30
CA SER A 53 2.71 -16.72 17.35
C SER A 53 2.22 -15.65 16.38
N THR A 54 2.29 -14.36 16.72
CA THR A 54 1.82 -13.25 15.86
C THR A 54 2.96 -12.60 15.06
N ASN A 55 4.20 -12.71 15.53
CA ASN A 55 5.37 -12.14 14.87
C ASN A 55 5.55 -12.60 13.40
N PRO A 56 5.27 -13.87 13.02
CA PRO A 56 5.30 -14.28 11.63
C PRO A 56 4.35 -13.47 10.73
N PHE A 57 3.09 -13.27 11.15
CA PHE A 57 2.14 -12.41 10.42
C PHE A 57 2.69 -10.99 10.23
N VAL A 58 3.13 -10.35 11.31
CA VAL A 58 3.57 -8.95 11.29
C VAL A 58 4.81 -8.79 10.41
N THR A 59 5.78 -9.70 10.54
CA THR A 59 7.02 -9.67 9.75
C THR A 59 6.72 -9.93 8.28
N ALA A 60 5.89 -10.94 7.97
CA ALA A 60 5.49 -11.27 6.61
C ALA A 60 4.72 -10.11 5.94
N LEU A 61 3.81 -9.46 6.67
CA LEU A 61 3.09 -8.28 6.20
C LEU A 61 4.04 -7.11 5.92
N GLY A 62 4.95 -6.80 6.85
CA GLY A 62 5.91 -5.71 6.67
C GLY A 62 6.84 -5.95 5.47
N PHE A 63 7.35 -7.17 5.35
CA PHE A 63 8.27 -7.54 4.27
C PHE A 63 7.59 -7.57 2.90
N SER A 64 6.39 -8.15 2.81
CA SER A 64 5.61 -8.18 1.55
C SER A 64 5.25 -6.78 1.07
N LEU A 65 4.88 -5.86 1.98
CA LEU A 65 4.60 -4.46 1.68
C LEU A 65 5.83 -3.71 1.12
N ALA A 66 7.00 -3.96 1.70
CA ALA A 66 8.26 -3.38 1.22
C ALA A 66 8.62 -3.93 -0.17
N LEU A 67 8.56 -5.25 -0.33
CA LEU A 67 8.92 -5.91 -1.59
C LEU A 67 7.93 -5.60 -2.71
N ALA A 68 6.63 -5.54 -2.45
CA ALA A 68 5.63 -5.20 -3.47
C ALA A 68 5.91 -3.86 -4.12
N GLN A 69 6.27 -2.84 -3.32
CA GLN A 69 6.60 -1.54 -3.88
C GLN A 69 7.97 -1.56 -4.60
N TRP A 70 8.95 -2.29 -4.07
CA TRP A 70 10.25 -2.46 -4.72
C TRP A 70 10.13 -3.11 -6.10
N HIS A 71 9.48 -4.28 -6.19
CA HIS A 71 9.28 -5.01 -7.43
C HIS A 71 8.49 -4.20 -8.47
N PHE A 72 7.46 -3.46 -8.05
CA PHE A 72 6.76 -2.56 -8.95
C PHE A 72 7.68 -1.49 -9.56
N HIS A 73 8.52 -0.86 -8.74
CA HIS A 73 9.45 0.16 -9.24
C HIS A 73 10.54 -0.41 -10.14
N CYS A 74 11.06 -1.61 -9.83
CA CYS A 74 11.97 -2.34 -10.72
C CYS A 74 11.31 -2.65 -12.06
N ALA A 75 10.10 -3.24 -12.04
CA ALA A 75 9.34 -3.58 -13.26
C ALA A 75 9.07 -2.35 -14.12
N LYS A 76 8.65 -1.25 -13.49
CA LYS A 76 8.40 0.03 -14.16
C LYS A 76 9.65 0.59 -14.83
N HIS A 77 10.78 0.61 -14.11
CA HIS A 77 12.03 1.16 -14.65
C HIS A 77 12.56 0.35 -15.83
N GLU A 78 12.39 -0.97 -15.79
CA GLU A 78 12.74 -1.85 -16.91
C GLU A 78 11.79 -1.64 -18.10
N TYR A 79 10.48 -1.59 -17.87
CA TYR A 79 9.48 -1.31 -18.89
C TYR A 79 9.71 0.04 -19.59
N GLN A 80 10.10 1.08 -18.85
CA GLN A 80 10.43 2.39 -19.42
C GLN A 80 11.64 2.36 -20.37
N LYS A 81 12.54 1.39 -20.21
CA LYS A 81 13.72 1.24 -21.07
C LYS A 81 13.46 0.35 -22.28
N THR A 82 12.70 -0.73 -22.09
CA THR A 82 12.58 -1.82 -23.08
C THR A 82 11.21 -1.87 -23.76
N ALA A 83 10.21 -1.13 -23.25
CA ALA A 83 8.80 -1.24 -23.61
C ALA A 83 8.27 -2.68 -23.53
N ARG A 84 8.90 -3.54 -22.73
CA ARG A 84 8.53 -4.94 -22.54
C ARG A 84 8.48 -5.26 -21.05
N ILE A 85 7.51 -6.08 -20.67
CA ILE A 85 7.38 -6.57 -19.30
C ILE A 85 8.41 -7.68 -19.09
N PRO A 86 9.27 -7.60 -18.05
CA PRO A 86 10.25 -8.64 -17.75
C PRO A 86 9.56 -9.97 -17.43
N ASP A 87 10.16 -11.10 -17.80
CA ASP A 87 9.53 -12.41 -17.66
C ASP A 87 9.09 -12.73 -16.23
N GLN A 88 9.88 -12.32 -15.24
CA GLN A 88 9.60 -12.48 -13.81
C GLN A 88 8.33 -11.73 -13.31
N TYR A 89 7.86 -10.74 -14.06
CA TYR A 89 6.69 -9.93 -13.71
C TYR A 89 5.48 -10.19 -14.63
N LYS A 90 5.61 -11.11 -15.60
CA LYS A 90 4.51 -11.49 -16.49
C LYS A 90 3.37 -12.09 -15.67
N GLY A 91 2.15 -11.60 -15.92
CA GLY A 91 0.95 -12.02 -15.19
C GLY A 91 0.71 -11.31 -13.86
N GLN A 92 1.71 -10.60 -13.30
CA GLN A 92 1.54 -9.80 -12.08
C GLN A 92 1.18 -8.34 -12.37
N PHE A 93 1.79 -7.75 -13.40
CA PHE A 93 1.51 -6.39 -13.84
C PHE A 93 1.05 -6.37 -15.28
N THR A 94 0.11 -5.48 -15.57
CA THR A 94 -0.31 -5.17 -16.94
C THR A 94 0.51 -4.00 -17.50
N PRO A 95 0.62 -3.83 -18.83
CA PRO A 95 1.25 -2.65 -19.43
C PRO A 95 0.60 -1.35 -18.92
N GLU A 96 -0.73 -1.33 -18.81
CA GLU A 96 -1.50 -0.20 -18.28
C GLU A 96 -1.09 0.16 -16.84
N ASP A 97 -0.79 -0.83 -16.00
CA ASP A 97 -0.34 -0.58 -14.62
C ASP A 97 1.04 0.09 -14.56
N LEU A 98 1.95 -0.33 -15.43
CA LEU A 98 3.32 0.21 -15.49
C LEU A 98 3.36 1.60 -16.14
N GLU A 99 2.52 1.83 -17.15
CA GLU A 99 2.37 3.13 -17.82
C GLU A 99 1.75 4.19 -16.91
N ARG A 100 0.71 3.82 -16.17
CA ARG A 100 0.12 4.68 -15.13
C ARG A 100 1.15 5.10 -14.09
N GLY A 101 2.11 4.22 -13.80
CA GLY A 101 3.31 4.55 -13.06
C GLY A 101 3.17 4.55 -11.52
N PHE A 102 2.04 4.09 -10.98
CA PHE A 102 1.81 3.85 -9.56
C PHE A 102 0.89 2.63 -9.33
N THR A 103 1.04 1.98 -8.15
CA THR A 103 0.27 0.81 -7.73
C THR A 103 -1.13 1.18 -7.25
N VAL A 104 -2.15 0.42 -7.68
CA VAL A 104 -3.55 0.59 -7.27
C VAL A 104 -4.24 -0.71 -6.86
N SER A 105 -3.58 -1.85 -7.08
CA SER A 105 -4.09 -3.20 -6.82
C SER A 105 -3.61 -3.72 -5.46
N GLY A 106 -4.21 -4.82 -4.99
CA GLY A 106 -3.87 -5.43 -3.70
C GLY A 106 -4.13 -4.48 -2.52
N LEU A 107 -3.19 -4.39 -1.59
CA LEU A 107 -3.31 -3.50 -0.41
C LEU A 107 -3.40 -2.01 -0.76
N TRP A 108 -2.87 -1.61 -1.93
CA TRP A 108 -2.99 -0.24 -2.44
C TRP A 108 -4.42 0.10 -2.88
N SER A 109 -5.27 -0.89 -3.15
CA SER A 109 -6.70 -0.64 -3.42
C SER A 109 -7.48 -0.23 -2.16
N LEU A 110 -6.98 -0.61 -0.98
CA LEU A 110 -7.59 -0.35 0.32
C LEU A 110 -7.06 0.96 0.93
N SER A 111 -5.74 1.15 0.88
CA SER A 111 -5.06 2.32 1.45
C SER A 111 -4.04 2.85 0.46
N ARG A 112 -3.92 4.17 0.30
CA ARG A 112 -2.92 4.75 -0.60
C ARG A 112 -1.49 4.59 -0.10
N HIS A 113 -1.31 4.45 1.22
CA HIS A 113 0.01 4.33 1.86
C HIS A 113 -0.01 3.19 2.89
N PRO A 114 -0.19 1.92 2.46
CA PRO A 114 -0.26 0.79 3.39
C PRO A 114 1.07 0.62 4.14
N ASN A 115 2.21 0.92 3.50
CA ASN A 115 3.54 0.89 4.13
C ASN A 115 3.64 1.89 5.29
N PHE A 116 3.15 3.11 5.10
CA PHE A 116 3.20 4.14 6.15
C PHE A 116 2.22 3.83 7.28
N LEU A 117 1.09 3.20 6.96
CA LEU A 117 0.17 2.71 7.99
C LEU A 117 0.82 1.61 8.84
N ALA A 118 1.49 0.65 8.19
CA ALA A 118 2.19 -0.44 8.88
C ALA A 118 3.29 0.09 9.80
N GLU A 119 4.12 1.01 9.33
CA GLU A 119 5.18 1.64 10.14
C GLU A 119 4.59 2.34 11.38
N GLN A 120 3.56 3.19 11.18
CA GLN A 120 2.91 3.88 12.29
C GLN A 120 2.26 2.90 13.30
N ALA A 121 1.69 1.80 12.82
CA ALA A 121 1.10 0.77 13.67
C ALA A 121 2.14 0.04 14.52
N ILE A 122 3.32 -0.27 13.97
CA ILE A 122 4.42 -0.89 14.72
C ILE A 122 4.83 0.01 15.90
N TRP A 123 5.12 1.28 15.63
CA TRP A 123 5.56 2.22 16.66
C TRP A 123 4.49 2.52 17.70
N LEU A 124 3.23 2.65 17.28
CA LEU A 124 2.12 2.82 18.22
C LEU A 124 1.96 1.59 19.12
N THR A 125 2.08 0.38 18.56
CA THR A 125 1.99 -0.87 19.34
C THR A 125 3.12 -0.99 20.35
N LEU A 126 4.36 -0.67 19.96
CA LEU A 126 5.50 -0.66 20.88
C LEU A 126 5.31 0.35 22.02
N TYR A 127 4.72 1.50 21.74
CA TYR A 127 4.40 2.49 22.77
C TYR A 127 3.29 2.01 23.70
N LEU A 128 2.18 1.48 23.17
CA LEU A 128 1.10 0.92 23.96
C LEU A 128 1.59 -0.22 24.86
N TRP A 129 2.50 -1.07 24.36
CA TRP A 129 3.15 -2.11 25.14
C TRP A 129 3.96 -1.53 26.31
N ASN A 130 4.75 -0.49 26.05
CA ASN A 130 5.50 0.20 27.09
C ASN A 130 4.55 0.80 28.16
N CYS A 131 3.47 1.46 27.74
CA CYS A 131 2.47 2.00 28.66
C CYS A 131 1.84 0.90 29.53
N TYR A 132 1.47 -0.23 28.91
CA TYR A 132 0.92 -1.38 29.62
C TYR A 132 1.90 -1.93 30.66
N ARG A 133 3.19 -2.06 30.31
CA ARG A 133 4.22 -2.59 31.22
C ARG A 133 4.59 -1.65 32.35
N THR A 134 4.48 -0.34 32.13
CA THR A 134 4.82 0.69 33.13
C THR A 134 3.59 1.17 33.93
N GLU A 135 2.40 0.64 33.63
CA GLU A 135 1.10 1.05 34.20
C GLU A 135 0.85 2.56 34.17
N SER A 136 1.45 3.25 33.21
CA SER A 136 1.25 4.69 32.98
C SER A 136 1.10 4.92 31.48
N TYR A 137 0.24 5.87 31.10
CA TYR A 137 -0.08 6.14 29.69
C TYR A 137 0.57 7.43 29.16
N ALA A 138 1.17 8.22 30.06
CA ALA A 138 1.73 9.54 29.77
C ALA A 138 3.24 9.52 30.00
N GLN A 139 3.98 8.94 29.06
CA GLN A 139 5.45 8.92 29.07
C GLN A 139 6.03 9.85 28.02
N TRP A 140 7.23 10.35 28.32
CA TRP A 140 8.07 11.09 27.38
C TRP A 140 8.27 10.36 26.05
N THR A 141 8.36 9.03 26.06
CA THR A 141 8.49 8.21 24.84
C THR A 141 7.29 8.37 23.89
N GLY A 142 6.12 8.76 24.40
CA GLY A 142 4.93 9.05 23.61
C GLY A 142 5.10 10.27 22.71
N VAL A 143 5.93 11.24 23.11
CA VAL A 143 6.30 12.38 22.27
C VAL A 143 6.97 11.90 20.99
N GLY A 144 7.83 10.87 21.06
CA GLY A 144 8.47 10.28 19.89
C GLY A 144 7.46 9.70 18.90
N VAL A 145 6.48 8.93 19.39
CA VAL A 145 5.41 8.39 18.54
C VAL A 145 4.54 9.49 17.95
N LEU A 146 4.15 10.49 18.74
CA LEU A 146 3.36 11.63 18.23
C LEU A 146 4.10 12.40 17.13
N VAL A 147 5.39 12.69 17.33
CA VAL A 147 6.24 13.35 16.32
C VAL A 147 6.33 12.49 15.06
N LEU A 148 6.51 11.18 15.19
CA LEU A 148 6.53 10.26 14.05
C LEU A 148 5.22 10.32 13.25
N LEU A 149 4.07 10.24 13.91
CA LEU A 149 2.74 10.34 13.26
C LEU A 149 2.58 11.68 12.52
N LEU A 150 3.03 12.79 13.13
CA LEU A 150 3.00 14.11 12.52
C LEU A 150 3.90 14.21 11.28
N ILE A 151 5.11 13.63 11.33
CA ILE A 151 6.02 13.55 10.18
C ILE A 151 5.36 12.77 9.05
N PHE A 152 4.76 11.61 9.32
CA PHE A 152 4.02 10.86 8.29
C PHE A 152 2.86 11.68 7.70
N GLN A 153 2.20 12.51 8.51
CA GLN A 153 1.14 13.37 8.00
C GLN A 153 1.66 14.45 7.03
N GLY A 154 2.85 15.01 7.30
CA GLY A 154 3.54 15.93 6.40
C GLY A 154 4.07 15.24 5.14
N SER A 155 4.79 14.13 5.30
CA SER A 155 5.36 13.33 4.22
C SER A 155 4.29 12.84 3.25
N THR A 156 3.15 12.36 3.74
CA THR A 156 2.03 11.95 2.86
C THR A 156 1.48 13.11 2.04
N ARG A 157 1.35 14.31 2.61
CA ARG A 157 0.90 15.48 1.86
C ARG A 157 1.88 15.86 0.75
N LEU A 158 3.17 15.88 1.07
CA LEU A 158 4.21 16.20 0.10
C LEU A 158 4.26 15.16 -1.03
N THR A 159 4.31 13.88 -0.70
CA THR A 159 4.38 12.79 -1.68
C THR A 159 3.15 12.73 -2.57
N GLU A 160 1.95 12.94 -2.00
CA GLU A 160 0.72 12.99 -2.79
C GLU A 160 0.68 14.22 -3.71
N SER A 161 1.19 15.37 -3.26
CA SER A 161 1.29 16.56 -4.10
C SER A 161 2.19 16.30 -5.31
N ILE A 162 3.39 15.75 -5.07
CA ILE A 162 4.35 15.40 -6.14
C ILE A 162 3.72 14.39 -7.10
N SER A 163 3.04 13.36 -6.57
CA SER A 163 2.43 12.31 -7.37
C SER A 163 1.26 12.83 -8.20
N SER A 164 0.43 13.73 -7.66
CA SER A 164 -0.66 14.37 -8.40
C SER A 164 -0.19 15.29 -9.52
N SER A 165 0.97 15.93 -9.35
CA SER A 165 1.61 16.74 -10.39
C SER A 165 2.22 15.88 -11.50
N LYS A 166 2.74 14.69 -11.14
CA LYS A 166 3.42 13.79 -12.09
C LYS A 166 2.46 12.88 -12.86
N TYR A 167 1.40 12.39 -12.23
CA TYR A 167 0.48 11.40 -12.81
C TYR A 167 -0.95 11.94 -12.81
N PRO A 168 -1.53 12.27 -13.98
CA PRO A 168 -2.88 12.86 -14.07
C PRO A 168 -3.97 12.00 -13.41
N GLU A 169 -3.88 10.68 -13.55
CA GLU A 169 -4.84 9.70 -12.99
C GLU A 169 -4.77 9.58 -11.47
N TYR A 170 -3.70 10.07 -10.83
CA TYR A 170 -3.54 9.98 -9.39
C TYR A 170 -4.62 10.75 -8.63
N SER A 171 -5.12 11.84 -9.21
CA SER A 171 -6.25 12.59 -8.64
C SER A 171 -7.53 11.77 -8.52
N GLU A 172 -7.79 10.87 -9.47
CA GLU A 172 -8.94 9.96 -9.45
C GLU A 172 -8.72 8.84 -8.43
N TYR A 173 -7.48 8.34 -8.33
CA TYR A 173 -7.09 7.39 -7.30
C TYR A 173 -7.27 7.97 -5.89
N GLN A 174 -6.88 9.23 -5.65
CA GLN A 174 -7.13 9.93 -4.39
C GLN A 174 -8.62 10.07 -4.05
N ALA A 175 -9.48 10.19 -5.07
CA ALA A 175 -10.92 10.27 -4.84
C ALA A 175 -11.50 8.92 -4.39
N ARG A 176 -10.98 7.81 -4.93
CA ARG A 176 -11.48 6.45 -4.69
C ARG A 176 -10.93 5.82 -3.40
N VAL A 177 -9.62 5.89 -3.20
CA VAL A 177 -8.94 5.17 -2.10
C VAL A 177 -8.61 6.12 -0.97
N GLY A 178 -8.81 5.70 0.28
CA GLY A 178 -8.48 6.52 1.45
C GLY A 178 -6.97 6.59 1.71
N ARG A 179 -6.52 7.64 2.43
CA ARG A 179 -5.08 7.83 2.69
C ARG A 179 -4.48 6.71 3.53
N PHE A 180 -5.17 6.31 4.60
CA PHE A 180 -4.79 5.25 5.52
C PHE A 180 -5.93 4.27 5.77
N ILE A 181 -7.14 4.78 5.97
CA ILE A 181 -8.35 3.98 6.23
C ILE A 181 -9.11 3.78 4.91
N PRO A 182 -9.57 2.55 4.59
CA PRO A 182 -10.34 2.28 3.39
C PRO A 182 -11.62 3.09 3.29
N ARG A 183 -11.94 3.54 2.07
CA ARG A 183 -13.18 4.28 1.78
C ARG A 183 -14.14 3.38 1.03
N PHE A 184 -15.00 2.68 1.75
CA PHE A 184 -15.98 1.76 1.15
C PHE A 184 -17.10 2.45 0.34
N SER A 185 -17.23 3.78 0.41
CA SER A 185 -18.36 4.53 -0.19
C SER A 185 -17.97 5.51 -1.30
N ALA A 186 -16.72 5.53 -1.75
CA ALA A 186 -16.25 6.57 -2.67
C ALA A 186 -16.67 6.30 -4.14
N LYS A 187 -17.80 6.89 -4.57
CA LYS A 187 -18.14 6.98 -6.00
C LYS A 187 -17.22 7.98 -6.72
N PRO A 188 -16.70 7.66 -7.92
CA PRO A 188 -15.77 8.53 -8.63
C PRO A 188 -16.45 9.83 -9.08
N LYS A 189 -15.84 10.99 -8.78
CA LYS A 189 -16.19 12.26 -9.44
C LYS A 189 -15.35 12.39 -10.71
N TYR A 190 -15.83 11.80 -11.80
CA TYR A 190 -15.26 12.00 -13.12
C TYR A 190 -15.36 13.48 -13.51
N LYS A 191 -14.24 14.21 -13.54
CA LYS A 191 -14.18 15.50 -14.25
C LYS A 191 -13.73 15.20 -15.68
N ALA A 192 -14.68 15.28 -16.61
CA ALA A 192 -14.57 15.10 -18.05
C ALA A 192 -13.58 16.06 -18.77
N LYS A 193 -12.35 16.23 -18.28
CA LYS A 193 -11.30 17.00 -18.94
C LYS A 193 -10.48 16.16 -19.93
N ALA A 194 -10.30 14.86 -19.68
CA ALA A 194 -9.59 13.95 -20.60
C ALA A 194 -10.41 13.69 -21.89
N LYS A 195 -11.72 13.44 -21.78
CA LYS A 195 -12.59 13.24 -22.95
C LYS A 195 -12.70 14.47 -23.84
N LYS A 196 -12.57 15.68 -23.26
CA LYS A 196 -12.59 16.94 -24.01
C LYS A 196 -11.28 17.20 -24.76
N LYS A 197 -10.16 16.63 -24.29
CA LYS A 197 -8.86 16.71 -24.98
C LYS A 197 -8.80 15.70 -26.13
N ALA A 198 -9.19 14.44 -25.89
CA ALA A 198 -9.29 13.41 -26.93
C ALA A 198 -10.27 13.82 -28.06
N LYS A 199 -11.48 14.28 -27.70
CA LYS A 199 -12.47 14.76 -28.69
C LYS A 199 -12.07 16.06 -29.38
N LYS A 200 -11.11 16.81 -28.85
CA LYS A 200 -10.57 18.02 -29.51
C LYS A 200 -9.43 17.65 -30.45
N THR A 201 -8.59 16.67 -30.09
CA THR A 201 -7.55 16.13 -30.96
C THR A 201 -8.16 15.42 -32.18
N GLU A 202 -9.14 14.53 -31.99
CA GLU A 202 -9.85 13.86 -33.10
C GLU A 202 -10.55 14.85 -34.04
N LYS A 203 -11.09 15.94 -33.49
CA LYS A 203 -11.81 16.95 -34.28
C LYS A 203 -10.86 17.91 -35.02
N VAL A 204 -9.62 18.06 -34.56
CA VAL A 204 -8.57 18.83 -35.24
C VAL A 204 -7.94 18.00 -36.36
N GLU A 205 -7.66 16.71 -36.11
CA GLU A 205 -7.16 15.78 -37.13
C GLU A 205 -8.17 15.58 -38.26
N GLN A 206 -9.47 15.47 -37.96
CA GLN A 206 -10.52 15.38 -38.99
C GLN A 206 -10.69 16.68 -39.81
N SER A 207 -10.49 17.86 -39.21
CA SER A 207 -10.56 19.12 -39.96
C SER A 207 -9.37 19.32 -40.89
N GLU A 208 -8.16 18.91 -40.48
CA GLU A 208 -6.95 18.99 -41.30
C GLU A 208 -7.01 18.01 -42.49
N GLU A 209 -7.60 16.83 -42.29
CA GLU A 209 -7.78 15.83 -43.35
C GLU A 209 -8.85 16.22 -44.39
N GLU A 210 -9.88 16.98 -43.98
CA GLU A 210 -10.89 17.55 -44.90
C GLU A 210 -10.37 18.77 -45.68
N GLU A 211 -9.50 19.58 -45.09
CA GLU A 211 -8.88 20.74 -45.78
C GLU A 211 -7.85 20.30 -46.83
N GLY A 212 -7.04 19.28 -46.52
CA GLY A 212 -6.05 18.72 -47.46
C GLY A 212 -6.67 18.10 -48.73
N LYS A 213 -7.90 17.58 -48.65
CA LYS A 213 -8.64 17.00 -49.79
C LYS A 213 -9.29 18.04 -50.70
N LYS A 214 -9.37 19.32 -50.31
CA LYS A 214 -9.93 20.42 -51.12
C LYS A 214 -8.88 21.22 -51.91
N HIS A 215 -7.59 20.90 -51.74
CA HIS A 215 -6.48 21.60 -52.39
C HIS A 215 -5.62 20.68 -53.29
N GLN A 216 -6.08 19.46 -53.55
CA GLN A 216 -5.65 18.59 -54.67
C GLN A 216 -6.73 18.57 -55.73
#